data_AF-A0A349BCV1-F1
#
_entry.id   AF-A0A349BCV1-F1
#
_cell.length_a   1.000
_cell.length_b   1.000
_cell.length_c   1.000
_cell.angle_alpha   90.00
_cell.angle_beta   90.00
_cell.angle_gamma   90.00
#
_symmetry.space_group_name_H-M   'P 1'
#
loop_
_entity.id
_entity.type
_entity.pdbx_description
1 polymer ?
#
loop_
_entity_poly.entity_id
_entity_poly.type
_entity_poly.pdbx_seq_one_letter_code
_entity_poly.pdbx_strand_id
1 'polypeptide(L)'
;NKADLDPETAATLVKRYPGSVAFSARTGEGVDELLAALSTHLRAMQPVVELSIPYERADALAAVHREGEVLVETHGDTGTVVQA
;
A
#
# COMPACT_ATOMS: atom_id res chain seq x y z
N ASN A 1 -0.35 -4.23 -19.72
CA ASN A 1 -0.09 -2.98 -20.48
C ASN A 1 -0.37 -3.23 -21.96
N LYS A 2 -0.86 -2.20 -22.68
CA LYS A 2 -1.29 -2.21 -24.09
C LYS A 2 -2.50 -3.11 -24.40
N ALA A 3 -3.42 -3.25 -23.45
CA ALA A 3 -4.62 -4.08 -23.64
C ALA A 3 -5.50 -3.60 -24.81
N ASP A 4 -5.42 -2.32 -25.17
CA ASP A 4 -6.13 -1.70 -26.29
C ASP A 4 -5.74 -2.26 -27.68
N LEU A 5 -4.54 -2.83 -27.82
CA LEU A 5 -4.06 -3.36 -29.10
C LEU A 5 -4.49 -4.81 -29.36
N ASP A 6 -4.72 -5.60 -28.31
CA ASP A 6 -5.15 -7.00 -28.41
C ASP A 6 -5.89 -7.44 -27.12
N PRO A 7 -7.20 -7.13 -27.01
CA PRO A 7 -7.99 -7.44 -25.83
C PRO A 7 -8.15 -8.95 -25.56
N GLU A 8 -8.16 -9.78 -26.60
CA GLU A 8 -8.35 -11.24 -26.47
C GLU A 8 -7.11 -11.90 -25.85
N THR A 9 -5.92 -11.54 -26.31
CA THR A 9 -4.67 -11.99 -25.71
C THR A 9 -4.54 -11.44 -24.29
N ALA A 10 -4.88 -10.18 -24.05
CA ALA A 10 -4.85 -9.58 -22.71
C ALA A 10 -5.74 -10.35 -21.72
N ALA A 11 -6.98 -10.67 -22.10
CA ALA A 11 -7.90 -11.46 -21.28
C ALA A 11 -7.36 -12.88 -21.01
N THR A 12 -6.70 -13.49 -21.99
CA THR A 12 -6.06 -14.82 -21.84
C THR A 12 -4.90 -14.77 -20.84
N LEU A 13 -4.08 -13.72 -20.90
CA LEU A 13 -2.98 -13.52 -19.95
C LEU A 13 -3.49 -13.29 -18.52
N VAL A 14 -4.54 -12.48 -18.34
CA VAL A 14 -5.15 -12.25 -17.01
C VAL A 14 -5.66 -13.57 -16.41
N LYS A 15 -6.32 -14.42 -17.20
CA LYS A 15 -6.76 -15.74 -16.75
C LYS A 15 -5.60 -16.66 -16.37
N ARG A 16 -4.49 -16.57 -17.13
CA ARG A 16 -3.30 -17.42 -16.92
C ARG A 16 -2.48 -17.01 -15.69
N TYR A 17 -2.46 -15.72 -15.35
CA TYR A 17 -1.65 -15.17 -14.26
C TYR A 17 -2.54 -14.49 -13.22
N PRO A 18 -3.02 -15.24 -12.21
CA PRO A 18 -3.84 -14.68 -11.13
C PRO A 18 -3.16 -13.48 -10.46
N GLY A 19 -3.94 -12.41 -10.22
CA GLY A 19 -3.44 -11.14 -9.67
C GLY A 19 -2.85 -10.18 -10.70
N SER A 20 -2.71 -10.58 -11.97
CA SER A 20 -2.34 -9.65 -13.05
C SER A 20 -3.53 -8.80 -13.50
N VAL A 21 -3.24 -7.57 -13.93
CA VAL A 21 -4.22 -6.62 -14.45
C VAL A 21 -3.89 -6.27 -15.90
N ALA A 22 -4.86 -6.44 -16.79
CA ALA A 22 -4.79 -5.90 -18.14
C ALA A 22 -5.15 -4.40 -18.09
N PHE A 23 -4.29 -3.57 -18.69
CA PHE A 23 -4.47 -2.12 -18.74
C PHE A 23 -3.83 -1.54 -20.01
N SER A 24 -4.23 -0.33 -20.38
CA SER A 24 -3.61 0.47 -21.42
C SER A 24 -3.14 1.81 -20.85
N ALA A 25 -1.82 2.03 -20.90
CA ALA A 25 -1.27 3.34 -20.57
C ALA A 25 -1.65 4.44 -21.57
N ARG A 26 -2.10 4.06 -22.79
CA ARG A 26 -2.49 5.01 -23.83
C ARG A 26 -3.91 5.53 -23.61
N THR A 27 -4.85 4.63 -23.33
CA THR A 27 -6.28 4.97 -23.20
C THR A 27 -6.68 5.24 -21.74
N GLY A 28 -5.89 4.77 -20.77
CA GLY A 28 -6.23 4.82 -19.34
C GLY A 28 -7.09 3.65 -18.86
N GLU A 29 -7.55 2.78 -19.76
CA GLU A 29 -8.32 1.59 -19.41
C GLU A 29 -7.53 0.68 -18.46
N GLY A 30 -8.16 0.19 -17.39
CA GLY A 30 -7.55 -0.75 -16.45
C GLY A 30 -6.55 -0.12 -15.46
N VAL A 31 -6.32 1.20 -15.52
CA VAL A 31 -5.34 1.88 -14.65
C VAL A 31 -5.84 1.97 -13.21
N ASP A 32 -7.12 2.24 -12.99
CA ASP A 32 -7.69 2.28 -11.63
C ASP A 32 -7.65 0.90 -10.97
N GLU A 33 -7.95 -0.16 -11.72
CA GLU A 33 -7.82 -1.54 -11.26
C GLU A 33 -6.37 -1.89 -10.95
N LEU A 34 -5.42 -1.42 -11.77
CA LEU A 34 -3.99 -1.61 -11.51
C LEU A 34 -3.56 -0.91 -10.22
N LEU A 35 -3.99 0.34 -10.01
CA LEU A 35 -3.66 1.11 -8.81
C LEU A 35 -4.28 0.47 -7.56
N ALA A 36 -5.50 -0.03 -7.65
CA ALA A 36 -6.15 -0.75 -6.56
C ALA A 36 -5.39 -2.04 -6.21
N ALA A 37 -5.09 -2.87 -7.21
CA ALA A 37 -4.35 -4.12 -7.01
C ALA A 37 -2.95 -3.87 -6.41
N LEU A 38 -2.24 -2.86 -6.93
CA LEU A 38 -0.95 -2.44 -6.41
C LEU A 38 -1.07 -1.97 -4.94
N SER A 39 -2.06 -1.14 -4.62
CA SER A 39 -2.27 -0.62 -3.27
C SER A 39 -2.54 -1.75 -2.27
N THR A 40 -3.37 -2.73 -2.64
CA THR A 40 -3.62 -3.92 -1.82
C THR A 40 -2.33 -4.71 -1.57
N HIS A 41 -1.51 -4.92 -2.60
CA HIS A 41 -0.25 -5.65 -2.46
C HIS A 41 0.77 -4.91 -1.61
N LEU A 42 0.92 -3.58 -1.80
CA LEU A 42 1.83 -2.76 -1.01
C LEU A 42 1.47 -2.80 0.48
N ARG A 43 0.18 -2.65 0.82
CA ARG A 43 -0.29 -2.75 2.21
C ARG A 43 -0.01 -4.13 2.82
N ALA A 44 -0.20 -5.20 2.06
CA ALA A 44 0.07 -6.55 2.56
C ALA A 44 1.56 -6.82 2.84
N MET A 45 2.47 -6.06 2.21
CA MET A 45 3.92 -6.20 2.40
C MET A 45 4.46 -5.38 3.58
N GLN A 46 3.66 -4.49 4.18
CA GLN A 46 4.06 -3.68 5.32
C GLN A 46 3.58 -4.35 6.62
N PRO A 47 4.46 -4.99 7.40
CA PRO A 47 4.07 -5.57 8.67
C PRO A 47 3.69 -4.43 9.62
N VAL A 48 2.48 -4.49 10.19
CA VAL A 48 2.08 -3.58 11.26
C VAL A 48 2.86 -3.92 12.51
N VAL A 49 3.56 -2.93 13.07
CA VAL A 49 4.32 -3.04 14.31
C VAL A 49 3.72 -2.15 15.38
N GLU A 50 3.86 -2.56 16.63
CA GLU A 50 3.49 -1.76 17.79
C GLU A 50 4.75 -1.22 18.47
N LEU A 51 4.81 0.09 18.64
CA LEU A 51 5.95 0.81 19.19
C LEU A 51 5.51 1.57 20.44
N SER A 52 6.23 1.37 21.55
CA SER A 52 6.10 2.20 22.74
C SER A 52 7.21 3.25 22.75
N ILE A 53 6.83 4.52 22.57
CA ILE A 53 7.74 5.65 22.39
C ILE A 53 7.66 6.55 23.64
N PRO A 54 8.72 6.62 24.46
CA PRO A 54 8.77 7.53 25.60
C PRO A 54 8.67 9.00 25.18
N TYR A 55 8.13 9.87 26.04
CA TYR A 55 7.98 11.29 25.73
C TYR A 55 9.30 12.02 25.49
N GLU A 56 10.40 11.52 26.04
CA GLU A 56 11.76 12.02 25.80
C GLU A 56 12.22 11.76 24.36
N ARG A 57 11.55 10.85 23.63
CA ARG A 57 11.87 10.44 22.25
C ARG A 57 10.87 10.99 21.23
N ALA A 58 10.54 12.27 21.35
CA ALA A 58 9.71 12.98 20.38
C ALA A 58 10.30 12.93 18.94
N ASP A 59 11.61 12.79 18.81
CA ASP A 59 12.30 12.57 17.53
C ASP A 59 11.87 11.26 16.86
N ALA A 60 11.67 10.20 17.63
CA ALA A 60 11.25 8.89 17.14
C ALA A 60 9.77 8.91 16.73
N LEU A 61 8.89 9.51 17.53
CA LEU A 61 7.47 9.68 17.17
C LEU A 61 7.34 10.48 15.86
N ALA A 62 8.09 11.57 15.72
CA ALA A 62 8.11 12.35 14.51
C ALA A 62 8.67 11.58 13.30
N ALA A 63 9.60 10.65 13.49
CA ALA A 63 10.08 9.78 12.42
C ALA A 63 8.98 8.81 11.96
N VAL A 64 8.23 8.22 12.89
CA VAL A 64 7.08 7.35 12.56
C VAL A 64 6.02 8.11 11.77
N HIS A 65 5.70 9.36 12.12
CA HIS A 65 4.75 10.18 11.34
C HIS A 65 5.26 10.60 9.96
N ARG A 66 6.59 10.68 9.73
CA ARG A 66 7.16 11.07 8.43
C ARG A 66 7.38 9.89 7.49
N GLU A 67 7.78 8.75 8.04
CA GLU A 67 8.27 7.60 7.28
C GLU A 67 7.30 6.41 7.29
N GLY A 68 6.40 6.35 8.28
CA GLY A 68 5.39 5.30 8.42
C GLY A 68 3.95 5.78 8.19
N GLU A 69 3.01 4.83 8.20
CA GLU A 69 1.57 5.09 8.17
C GLU A 69 0.99 4.80 9.56
N VAL A 70 0.71 5.84 10.37
CA VAL A 70 0.14 5.63 11.70
C VAL A 70 -1.32 5.19 11.59
N LEU A 71 -1.59 3.99 12.10
CA LEU A 71 -2.93 3.39 12.16
C LEU A 71 -3.64 3.73 13.47
N VAL A 72 -2.91 3.67 14.58
CA VAL A 72 -3.42 3.93 15.94
C VAL A 72 -2.36 4.65 16.75
N GLU A 73 -2.77 5.63 17.54
CA GLU A 73 -1.88 6.34 18.47
C GLU A 73 -2.60 6.53 19.82
N THR A 74 -2.00 6.04 20.90
CA THR A 74 -2.54 6.14 22.26
C THR A 74 -1.53 6.76 23.20
N HIS A 75 -1.94 7.80 23.92
CA HIS A 75 -1.11 8.48 24.90
C HIS A 75 -1.32 7.85 26.28
N GLY A 76 -0.23 7.39 26.90
CA GLY A 76 -0.20 6.86 28.26
C GLY A 76 0.63 7.73 29.20
N ASP A 77 0.83 7.24 30.42
CA ASP A 77 1.51 8.02 31.47
C ASP A 77 3.01 8.25 31.19
N THR A 78 3.66 7.31 30.49
CA THR A 78 5.12 7.32 30.27
C THR A 78 5.54 7.50 28.81
N GLY A 79 4.58 7.62 27.89
CA GLY A 79 4.85 7.76 26.47
C GLY A 79 3.62 7.48 25.60
N THR A 80 3.87 7.38 24.30
CA THR A 80 2.87 7.12 23.27
C THR A 80 3.07 5.73 22.69
N VAL A 81 1.99 4.94 22.63
CA VAL A 81 1.95 3.66 21.91
C VAL A 81 1.39 3.91 20.52
N VAL A 82 2.13 3.49 19.48
CA VAL A 82 1.77 3.68 18.08
C VAL A 82 1.72 2.34 17.38
N GLN A 83 0.68 2.11 16.58
CA GLN A 83 0.63 1.04 15.59
C GLN A 83 0.86 1.63 14.20
N ALA A 84 1.89 1.16 13.50
CA ALA A 84 2.34 1.69 12.22
C ALA A 84 2.93 0.61 11.31
#